data_AF-X0SEK3-F1
#
_entry.id   AF-X0SEK3-F1
#
_cell.length_a   1.000
_cell.length_b   1.000
_cell.length_c   1.000
_cell.angle_alpha   90.00
_cell.angle_beta   90.00
_cell.angle_gamma   90.00
#
_symmetry.space_group_name_H-M   'P 1'
#
loop_
_entity.id
_entity.type
_entity.pdbx_description
1 polymer ?
#
loop_
_entity_poly.entity_id
_entity_poly.type
_entity_poly.pdbx_seq_one_letter_code
_entity_poly.pdbx_strand_id
1 'polypeptide(L)'
;MLLSKEKKERIIFLLIVFIILYFSLIYRLYNIQVIQSNKFKEIAQQEHLTSFSIEGERGNIYDRNFKKLAVNVNVQSLFAIPPKIKNPQETARKVSSILNLEAKDVLDKLNQKKSFVWIKRKLKETEVVEIKKLNL
;
A
#
# COMPACT_ATOMS: atom_id res chain seq x y z
N MET A 1 -39.85 -46.38 11.81
CA MET A 1 -38.53 -46.69 11.21
C MET A 1 -37.45 -46.56 12.30
N LEU A 2 -37.34 -47.56 13.18
CA LEU A 2 -36.42 -47.52 14.32
C LEU A 2 -35.08 -48.13 13.89
N LEU A 3 -34.02 -47.31 13.84
CA LEU A 3 -32.66 -47.79 13.58
C LEU A 3 -32.28 -48.90 14.56
N SER A 4 -31.76 -50.02 14.05
CA SER A 4 -31.27 -51.13 14.89
C SER A 4 -30.18 -50.64 15.85
N LYS A 5 -30.13 -51.23 17.04
CA LYS A 5 -29.24 -50.83 18.14
C LYS A 5 -27.78 -50.66 17.69
N GLU A 6 -27.30 -51.58 16.86
CA GLU A 6 -25.95 -51.52 16.28
C GLU A 6 -25.70 -50.32 15.36
N LYS A 7 -26.70 -49.90 14.57
CA LYS A 7 -26.57 -48.71 13.69
C LYS A 7 -26.51 -47.43 14.52
N LYS A 8 -27.23 -47.36 15.65
CA LYS A 8 -27.18 -46.22 16.57
C LYS A 8 -25.81 -46.08 17.24
N GLU A 9 -25.22 -47.18 17.70
CA GLU A 9 -23.89 -47.18 18.33
C GLU A 9 -22.79 -46.73 17.36
N ARG A 10 -22.82 -47.19 16.10
CA ARG A 10 -21.87 -46.75 15.06
C ARG A 10 -22.01 -45.25 14.74
N ILE A 11 -23.23 -44.74 14.67
CA ILE A 11 -23.50 -43.31 14.42
C ILE A 11 -23.00 -42.46 15.60
N ILE A 12 -23.25 -42.88 16.84
CA ILE A 12 -22.77 -42.18 18.03
C ILE A 12 -21.24 -42.16 18.08
N PHE A 13 -20.58 -43.28 17.78
CA PHE A 13 -19.13 -43.35 17.70
C PHE A 13 -18.57 -42.36 16.66
N LEU A 14 -19.11 -42.35 15.44
CA LEU A 14 -18.69 -41.41 14.40
C LEU A 14 -18.91 -39.96 14.84
N LEU A 15 -20.05 -39.66 15.47
CA LEU A 15 -20.36 -38.33 15.96
C LEU A 15 -19.38 -37.86 17.04
N ILE A 16 -18.97 -38.74 17.95
CA ILE A 16 -17.93 -38.45 18.96
C ILE A 16 -16.60 -38.14 18.28
N VAL A 17 -16.19 -38.93 17.28
CA VAL A 17 -14.95 -38.69 16.53
C VAL A 17 -14.99 -37.31 15.84
N PHE A 18 -16.10 -36.98 15.18
CA PHE A 18 -16.27 -35.66 14.56
C PHE A 18 -16.24 -34.52 15.57
N ILE A 19 -16.83 -34.70 16.76
CA ILE A 19 -16.76 -33.72 17.84
C ILE A 19 -15.31 -33.51 18.29
N ILE A 20 -14.54 -34.57 18.48
CA ILE A 20 -13.13 -34.48 18.88
C ILE A 20 -12.31 -33.72 17.83
N LEU A 21 -12.50 -34.04 16.55
CA LEU A 21 -11.84 -33.33 15.45
C LEU A 21 -12.23 -31.86 15.40
N TYR A 22 -13.52 -31.55 15.60
CA TYR A 22 -14.02 -30.18 15.66
C TYR A 22 -13.36 -29.37 16.79
N PHE A 23 -13.28 -29.93 18.00
CA PHE A 23 -12.61 -29.27 19.11
C PHE A 23 -11.09 -29.14 18.89
N SER A 24 -10.45 -30.10 18.21
CA SER A 24 -9.04 -30.00 17.83
C SER A 24 -8.79 -28.79 16.90
N LEU A 25 -9.69 -28.55 15.93
CA LEU A 25 -9.61 -27.37 15.06
C LEU A 25 -9.82 -26.06 15.84
N ILE A 26 -10.79 -26.02 16.76
CA ILE A 26 -10.99 -24.85 17.63
C ILE A 26 -9.73 -24.56 18.45
N TYR A 27 -9.13 -25.58 19.04
CA TYR A 27 -7.90 -25.42 19.81
C TYR A 27 -6.74 -24.89 18.94
N ARG A 28 -6.60 -25.43 17.73
CA ARG A 28 -5.60 -24.93 16.77
C ARG A 28 -5.83 -23.46 16.43
N LEU A 29 -7.09 -23.06 16.22
CA LEU A 29 -7.46 -21.69 15.92
C LEU A 29 -7.18 -20.76 17.11
N TYR A 30 -7.52 -21.18 18.33
CA TYR A 30 -7.22 -20.45 19.56
C TYR A 30 -5.72 -20.23 19.75
N ASN A 31 -4.90 -21.25 19.49
CA ASN A 31 -3.44 -21.12 19.57
C ASN A 31 -2.91 -20.04 18.61
N ILE A 32 -3.36 -20.06 17.35
CA ILE A 32 -2.94 -19.05 16.36
C ILE A 32 -3.47 -17.66 16.72
N GLN A 33 -4.75 -17.55 17.10
CA GLN A 33 -5.41 -16.25 17.30
C GLN A 33 -5.13 -15.59 18.64
N VAL A 34 -4.87 -16.35 19.70
CA VAL A 34 -4.70 -15.82 21.07
C VAL A 34 -3.24 -15.89 21.49
N ILE A 35 -2.64 -17.09 21.45
CA ILE A 35 -1.26 -17.31 21.92
C ILE A 35 -0.26 -16.63 20.97
N GLN A 36 -0.43 -16.82 19.65
CA GLN A 36 0.49 -16.27 18.65
C GLN A 36 0.07 -14.89 18.12
N SER A 37 -0.95 -14.28 18.74
CA SER A 37 -1.55 -13.02 18.31
C SER A 37 -0.54 -11.89 18.17
N ASN A 38 0.33 -11.71 19.16
CA ASN A 38 1.32 -10.63 19.19
C ASN A 38 2.35 -10.80 18.07
N LYS A 39 2.85 -12.02 17.86
CA LYS A 39 3.81 -12.32 16.80
C LYS A 39 3.24 -11.98 15.42
N PHE A 40 2.01 -12.41 15.12
CA PHE A 40 1.40 -12.13 13.83
C PHE A 40 1.00 -10.66 13.66
N LYS A 41 0.64 -9.97 14.75
CA LYS A 41 0.41 -8.52 14.73
C LYS A 41 1.70 -7.75 14.44
N GLU A 42 2.82 -8.11 15.03
CA GLU A 42 4.12 -7.47 14.78
C GLU A 42 4.57 -7.66 13.33
N ILE A 43 4.47 -8.87 12.79
CA ILE A 43 4.78 -9.15 11.38
C ILE A 43 3.89 -8.30 10.47
N ALA A 44 2.58 -8.26 10.73
CA ALA A 44 1.65 -7.44 9.94
C ALA A 44 1.96 -5.93 10.05
N GLN A 45 2.36 -5.45 11.23
CA GLN A 45 2.77 -4.05 11.41
C GLN A 45 4.05 -3.74 10.64
N GLN A 46 5.05 -4.62 10.65
CA GLN A 46 6.29 -4.41 9.90
C GLN A 46 6.06 -4.37 8.39
N GLU A 47 5.18 -5.22 7.87
CA GLU A 47 4.83 -5.23 6.43
C GLU A 47 3.98 -4.00 6.04
N HIS A 48 3.09 -3.53 6.92
CA HIS A 48 2.24 -2.36 6.64
C HIS A 48 3.00 -1.04 6.81
N LEU A 49 3.96 -0.97 7.72
CA LEU A 49 4.79 0.21 7.94
C LEU A 49 5.94 0.21 6.93
N THR A 50 5.67 0.69 5.71
CA THR A 50 6.76 1.15 4.86
C THR A 50 7.47 2.29 5.59
N SER A 51 8.67 2.03 6.10
CA SER A 51 9.47 3.02 6.79
C SER A 51 9.96 4.06 5.77
N PHE A 52 9.25 5.19 5.70
CA PHE A 52 9.77 6.36 5.02
C PHE A 52 10.76 7.03 5.97
N SER A 53 12.06 6.89 5.68
CA SER A 53 13.07 7.68 6.37
C SER A 53 12.80 9.15 6.07
N ILE A 54 12.43 9.92 7.10
CA ILE A 54 12.34 11.36 7.01
C ILE A 54 13.79 11.85 7.01
N GLU A 55 14.33 12.16 5.84
CA GLU A 55 15.63 12.82 5.75
C GLU A 55 15.55 14.15 6.51
N GLY A 56 16.40 14.32 7.51
CA GLY A 56 16.53 15.58 8.23
C GLY A 56 16.95 16.70 7.28
N GLU A 57 16.44 17.90 7.52
CA GLU A 57 16.84 19.08 6.75
C GLU A 57 18.36 19.32 6.86
N ARG A 58 19.05 19.49 5.73
CA ARG A 58 20.49 19.87 5.74
C ARG A 58 20.66 21.25 6.37
N GLY A 59 21.73 21.45 7.14
CA GLY A 59 22.09 22.78 7.62
C GLY A 59 22.34 23.76 6.46
N ASN A 60 21.94 25.02 6.65
CA ASN A 60 22.25 26.09 5.70
C ASN A 60 23.77 26.36 5.68
N ILE A 61 24.34 26.50 4.50
CA ILE A 61 25.75 26.88 4.32
C ILE A 61 25.83 28.39 4.10
N TYR A 62 26.66 29.06 4.90
CA TYR A 62 26.89 30.50 4.84
C TYR A 62 28.35 30.81 4.48
N ASP A 63 28.57 31.94 3.82
CA ASP A 63 29.88 32.56 3.67
C ASP A 63 30.31 33.27 4.99
N ARG A 64 31.56 33.72 5.08
CA ARG A 64 32.14 34.47 6.22
C ARG A 64 31.34 35.71 6.59
N ASN A 65 30.62 36.29 5.63
CA ASN A 65 29.75 37.45 5.81
C ASN A 65 28.28 37.06 6.11
N PHE A 66 28.02 35.83 6.56
CA PHE A 66 26.66 35.28 6.81
C PHE A 66 25.73 35.29 5.59
N LYS A 67 26.27 35.35 4.38
CA LYS A 67 25.49 35.22 3.14
C LYS A 67 25.20 33.75 2.85
N LYS A 68 23.92 33.40 2.65
CA LYS A 68 23.50 32.03 2.32
C LYS A 68 24.06 31.61 0.96
N LEU A 69 24.78 30.49 0.92
CA LEU A 69 25.34 29.87 -0.30
C LEU A 69 24.57 28.62 -0.71
N ALA A 70 24.11 27.83 0.25
CA ALA A 70 23.25 26.67 0.00
C ALA A 70 22.16 26.58 1.08
N VAL A 71 20.93 26.35 0.63
CA VAL A 71 19.73 26.25 1.48
C VAL A 71 18.88 25.08 1.01
N ASN A 72 18.09 24.53 1.91
CA ASN A 72 17.04 23.59 1.51
C ASN A 72 15.91 24.36 0.83
N VAL A 73 15.40 23.77 -0.26
CA VAL A 73 14.21 24.27 -0.94
C VAL A 73 13.20 23.14 -0.98
N ASN A 74 12.05 23.36 -0.35
CA ASN A 74 10.96 22.39 -0.39
C ASN A 74 10.30 22.45 -1.77
N VAL A 75 10.37 21.36 -2.52
CA VAL A 75 9.86 21.28 -3.90
C VAL A 75 8.98 20.05 -4.05
N GLN A 76 7.77 20.26 -4.60
CA GLN A 76 6.82 19.16 -4.80
C GLN A 76 7.15 18.39 -6.08
N SER A 77 6.89 17.09 -6.09
CA SER A 77 7.10 16.20 -7.24
C SER A 77 5.83 15.39 -7.49
N LEU A 78 5.52 15.10 -8.76
CA LEU A 78 4.36 14.32 -9.17
C LEU A 78 4.78 12.89 -9.46
N PHE A 79 4.12 11.94 -8.79
CA PHE A 79 4.23 10.52 -9.05
C PHE A 79 2.86 9.92 -9.37
N ALA A 80 2.88 8.73 -9.95
CA ALA A 80 1.69 7.96 -10.26
C ALA A 80 1.84 6.53 -9.74
N ILE A 81 0.71 5.92 -9.40
CA ILE A 81 0.59 4.49 -9.07
C ILE A 81 -0.25 3.86 -10.19
N PRO A 82 0.38 3.35 -11.27
CA PRO A 82 -0.30 2.80 -12.45
C PRO A 82 -1.50 1.88 -12.14
N PRO A 83 -1.41 0.91 -11.21
CA PRO A 83 -2.53 0.00 -10.93
C PRO A 83 -3.78 0.68 -10.32
N LYS A 84 -3.65 1.91 -9.80
CA LYS A 84 -4.77 2.66 -9.20
C LYS A 84 -5.48 3.59 -10.18
N ILE A 85 -4.98 3.74 -11.41
CA ILE A 85 -5.50 4.69 -12.39
C ILE A 85 -6.52 3.99 -13.29
N LYS A 86 -7.79 4.44 -13.23
CA LYS A 86 -8.88 3.84 -14.01
C LYS A 86 -8.77 4.12 -15.51
N ASN A 87 -8.41 5.35 -15.89
CA ASN A 87 -8.34 5.77 -17.29
C ASN A 87 -6.97 6.42 -17.60
N PRO A 88 -5.93 5.60 -17.90
CA PRO A 88 -4.58 6.10 -18.17
C PRO A 88 -4.52 7.08 -19.34
N GLN A 89 -5.33 6.89 -20.40
CA GLN A 89 -5.31 7.80 -21.56
C GLN A 89 -5.80 9.20 -21.21
N GLU A 90 -6.91 9.30 -20.49
CA GLU A 90 -7.48 10.60 -20.10
C GLU A 90 -6.60 11.31 -19.07
N THR A 91 -6.12 10.57 -18.07
CA THR A 91 -5.19 11.10 -17.05
C THR A 91 -3.91 11.60 -17.69
N ALA A 92 -3.33 10.85 -18.63
CA ALA A 92 -2.13 11.26 -19.35
C ALA A 92 -2.34 12.58 -20.10
N ARG A 93 -3.45 12.74 -20.83
CA ARG A 93 -3.77 13.97 -21.58
C ARG A 93 -3.93 15.20 -20.67
N LYS A 94 -4.65 15.05 -19.55
CA LYS A 94 -4.87 16.15 -18.59
C LYS A 94 -3.56 16.59 -17.94
N VAL A 95 -2.76 15.62 -17.49
CA VAL A 95 -1.48 15.87 -16.82
C VAL A 95 -0.43 16.41 -17.80
N SER A 96 -0.36 15.87 -19.02
CA SER A 96 0.59 16.30 -20.04
C SER A 96 0.38 17.74 -20.48
N SER A 97 -0.89 18.17 -20.58
CA SER A 97 -1.26 19.54 -20.98
C SER A 97 -0.81 20.58 -19.96
N ILE A 98 -0.92 20.27 -18.65
CA ILE A 98 -0.52 21.18 -17.58
C ILE A 98 1.00 21.21 -17.40
N LEU A 99 1.65 20.05 -17.46
CA LEU A 99 3.08 19.93 -17.21
C LEU A 99 3.96 20.20 -18.43
N ASN A 100 3.33 20.49 -19.57
CA ASN A 100 3.95 20.64 -20.89
C ASN A 100 4.86 19.44 -21.23
N LEU A 101 4.34 18.24 -21.01
CA LEU A 101 5.01 16.96 -21.31
C LEU A 101 4.36 16.30 -22.53
N GLU A 102 5.08 15.39 -23.18
CA GLU A 102 4.48 14.59 -24.24
C GLU A 102 3.46 13.61 -23.65
N ALA A 103 2.22 13.62 -24.16
CA ALA A 103 1.15 12.76 -23.67
C ALA A 103 1.48 11.26 -23.81
N LYS A 104 2.25 10.91 -24.86
CA LYS A 104 2.71 9.54 -25.11
C LYS A 104 3.66 9.06 -24.02
N ASP A 105 4.67 9.86 -23.66
CA ASP A 105 5.62 9.52 -22.59
C ASP A 105 4.94 9.33 -21.23
N VAL A 106 3.96 10.18 -20.92
CA VAL A 106 3.18 10.06 -19.69
C VAL A 106 2.35 8.78 -19.74
N LEU A 107 1.67 8.50 -20.85
CA LEU A 107 0.87 7.29 -21.01
C LEU A 107 1.72 6.01 -20.89
N ASP A 108 2.90 5.99 -21.51
CA ASP A 108 3.82 4.86 -21.43
C ASP A 108 4.30 4.62 -19.99
N LYS A 109 4.51 5.69 -19.22
CA LYS A 109 4.77 5.61 -17.78
C LYS A 109 3.56 5.07 -17.00
N LEU A 110 2.34 5.48 -17.34
CA LEU A 110 1.11 5.03 -16.68
C LEU A 110 0.69 3.61 -17.06
N ASN A 111 1.18 3.06 -18.18
CA ASN A 111 0.88 1.69 -18.61
C ASN A 111 1.90 0.66 -18.11
N GLN A 112 2.98 1.09 -17.46
CA GLN A 112 3.97 0.18 -16.89
C GLN A 112 3.36 -0.62 -15.72
N LYS A 113 3.70 -1.91 -15.65
CA LYS A 113 3.36 -2.80 -14.51
C LYS A 113 4.24 -2.51 -13.27
N LYS A 114 4.37 -1.24 -12.89
CA LYS A 114 5.12 -0.78 -11.71
C LYS A 114 4.16 -0.20 -10.68
N SER A 115 4.45 -0.39 -9.40
CA SER A 115 3.66 0.18 -8.30
C SER A 115 3.90 1.68 -8.10
N PHE A 116 4.97 2.23 -8.69
CA PHE A 116 5.36 3.62 -8.52
C PHE A 116 6.12 4.13 -9.75
N VAL A 117 5.73 5.30 -10.28
CA VAL A 117 6.42 5.95 -11.40
C VAL A 117 6.47 7.47 -11.21
N TRP A 118 7.65 8.06 -11.39
CA TRP A 118 7.81 9.51 -11.42
C TRP A 118 7.31 10.10 -12.74
N ILE A 119 6.38 11.06 -12.66
CA ILE A 119 5.91 11.80 -13.83
C ILE A 119 6.83 13.00 -14.08
N LYS A 120 6.96 13.88 -13.08
CA LYS A 120 7.83 15.06 -13.10
C LYS A 120 8.35 15.36 -11.70
N ARG A 121 9.63 15.71 -11.58
CA ARG A 121 10.25 16.11 -10.30
C ARG A 121 10.40 17.63 -10.25
N LYS A 122 10.36 18.20 -9.05
CA LYS A 122 10.53 19.65 -8.80
C LYS A 122 9.57 20.52 -9.62
N LEU A 123 8.28 20.33 -9.42
CA LEU A 123 7.24 21.14 -10.07
C LEU A 123 7.32 22.59 -9.58
N LYS A 124 6.93 23.51 -10.47
CA LYS A 124 6.67 24.90 -10.11
C LYS A 124 5.38 25.01 -9.31
N GLU A 125 5.26 26.02 -8.45
CA GLU A 125 4.06 26.22 -7.63
C GLU A 125 2.78 26.37 -8.47
N THR A 126 2.87 27.01 -9.64
CA THR A 126 1.73 27.14 -10.56
C THR A 126 1.25 25.78 -11.09
N GLU A 127 2.17 24.92 -11.52
CA GLU A 127 1.89 23.58 -12.01
C GLU A 127 1.24 22.71 -10.91
N VAL A 128 1.72 22.85 -9.66
CA VAL A 128 1.16 22.14 -8.50
C VAL A 128 -0.31 22.52 -8.27
N VAL A 129 -0.62 23.82 -8.31
CA VAL A 129 -1.98 24.30 -8.08
C VAL A 129 -2.92 23.79 -9.17
N GLU A 130 -2.48 23.80 -10.43
CA GLU A 130 -3.28 23.30 -11.55
C GLU A 130 -3.51 21.78 -11.48
N ILE A 131 -2.49 21.00 -11.14
CA ILE A 131 -2.64 19.55 -10.95
C ILE A 131 -3.58 19.24 -9.79
N LYS A 132 -3.51 19.97 -8.67
CA LYS A 132 -4.42 19.76 -7.53
C LYS A 132 -5.89 20.04 -7.87
N LYS A 133 -6.17 20.96 -8.80
CA LYS A 133 -7.54 21.26 -9.26
C LYS A 133 -8.18 20.09 -10.03
N LEU A 134 -7.38 19.19 -10.60
CA LEU A 134 -7.88 18.09 -11.41
C LEU A 134 -8.55 16.96 -10.61
N ASN A 135 -8.35 16.90 -9.27
CA ASN A 135 -8.91 15.87 -8.37
C ASN A 135 -8.85 14.44 -8.96
N LEU A 136 -7.66 14.07 -9.45
CA LEU A 136 -7.37 12.76 -10.06
C LEU A 136 -7.04 11.68 -9.03
#